data_AF-A0A4R1NAX8-F1
#
_entry.id   AF-A0A4R1NAX8-F1
#
_cell.length_a   1.000
_cell.length_b   1.000
_cell.length_c   1.000
_cell.angle_alpha   90.00
_cell.angle_beta   90.00
_cell.angle_gamma   90.00
#
_symmetry.space_group_name_H-M   'P 1'
#
loop_
_entity.id
_entity.type
_entity.pdbx_description
1 polymer ?
#
loop_
_entity_poly.entity_id
_entity_poly.type
_entity_poly.pdbx_seq_one_letter_code
_entity_poly.pdbx_strand_id
1 'polypeptide(L)' 'MTLATLTAFFGWMTVIHFAALILAAIVIYGLGDWATGLHARMFNLKQDAVRQTYYNWLGTYKLLIFVFALVPWLALKIM' A
#
# COMPACT_ATOMS: atom_id res chain seq x y z
N MET A 1 -19.38 -12.25 -16.77
CA MET A 1 -19.48 -11.62 -15.43
C MET A 1 -20.49 -10.50 -15.49
N THR A 2 -21.22 -10.20 -14.41
CA THR A 2 -22.16 -9.07 -14.37
C THR A 2 -21.46 -7.79 -13.89
N LEU A 3 -22.04 -6.61 -14.18
CA LEU A 3 -21.57 -5.33 -13.65
C LEU A 3 -21.51 -5.36 -12.12
N ALA A 4 -22.48 -5.98 -11.47
CA ALA A 4 -22.53 -6.16 -10.02
C ALA A 4 -21.34 -6.98 -9.49
N THR A 5 -21.00 -8.10 -10.15
CA THR A 5 -19.85 -8.93 -9.75
C THR A 5 -18.52 -8.17 -9.90
N LEU A 6 -18.32 -7.44 -11.00
CA LEU A 6 -17.10 -6.65 -11.20
C LEU A 6 -17.00 -5.49 -10.20
N THR A 7 -18.12 -4.81 -9.93
CA THR A 7 -18.16 -3.73 -8.94
C THR A 7 -17.81 -4.24 -7.55
N ALA A 8 -18.33 -5.40 -7.15
CA ALA A 8 -17.99 -6.02 -5.87
C ALA A 8 -16.51 -6.44 -5.82
N PHE A 9 -15.97 -7.01 -6.90
CA PHE A 9 -14.58 -7.43 -6.99
C PHE A 9 -13.61 -6.25 -6.81
N PHE A 10 -13.73 -5.19 -7.62
CA PHE A 10 -12.86 -4.02 -7.50
C PHE A 10 -13.09 -3.24 -6.19
N GLY A 11 -14.29 -3.31 -5.62
CA GLY A 11 -14.59 -2.75 -4.30
C GLY A 11 -13.81 -3.46 -3.19
N TRP A 12 -13.85 -4.79 -3.13
CA TRP A 12 -13.08 -5.56 -2.16
C TRP A 12 -11.57 -5.46 -2.40
N MET A 13 -11.13 -5.43 -3.66
CA MET A 13 -9.73 -5.18 -4.02
C MET A 13 -9.24 -3.85 -3.44
N THR A 14 -10.05 -2.80 -3.54
CA THR A 14 -9.76 -1.47 -2.95
C THR A 14 -9.64 -1.56 -1.43
N VAL A 15 -10.62 -2.17 -0.76
CA VAL A 15 -10.65 -2.31 0.71
C VAL A 15 -9.42 -3.07 1.22
N ILE A 16 -9.13 -4.23 0.63
CA ILE A 16 -8.01 -5.09 1.05
C ILE A 16 -6.68 -4.35 0.89
N HIS A 17 -6.46 -3.69 -0.25
CA HIS A 17 -5.20 -2.98 -0.48
C HIS A 17 -5.02 -1.78 0.45
N PHE A 18 -6.08 -0.99 0.72
CA PHE A 18 -5.98 0.10 1.68
C PHE A 18 -5.76 -0.41 3.10
N ALA A 19 -6.40 -1.50 3.50
CA ALA A 19 -6.15 -2.13 4.80
C ALA A 19 -4.69 -2.57 4.93
N ALA A 20 -4.12 -3.19 3.89
CA ALA A 20 -2.70 -3.56 3.86
C ALA A 20 -1.77 -2.34 3.93
N LEU A 21 -2.07 -1.26 3.18
CA LEU A 21 -1.29 -0.03 3.21
C LEU A 21 -1.33 0.65 4.59
N ILE A 22 -2.52 0.69 5.23
CA ILE A 22 -2.69 1.26 6.57
C ILE A 22 -1.92 0.43 7.60
N LEU A 23 -2.05 -0.90 7.55
CA LEU A 23 -1.30 -1.79 8.44
C LEU A 23 0.20 -1.58 8.28
N ALA A 24 0.69 -1.53 7.04
CA ALA A 24 2.11 -1.29 6.78
C ALA A 24 2.57 0.07 7.29
N ALA A 25 1.76 1.14 7.11
CA ALA A 25 2.06 2.45 7.66
C ALA A 25 2.13 2.41 9.19
N ILE A 26 1.16 1.80 9.87
CA ILE A 26 1.16 1.66 11.34
C ILE A 26 2.41 0.92 11.81
N VAL A 27 2.78 -0.20 11.16
CA VAL A 27 3.97 -0.98 11.51
C VAL A 27 5.24 -0.16 11.29
N ILE A 28 5.37 0.52 10.14
CA ILE A 28 6.55 1.32 9.81
C ILE A 28 6.72 2.49 10.78
N TYR A 29 5.64 3.24 11.04
CA TYR A 29 5.69 4.41 11.94
C TYR A 29 5.78 4.00 13.41
N GLY A 30 5.11 2.93 13.82
CA GLY A 30 5.11 2.43 15.20
C GLY A 30 6.41 1.75 15.60
N LEU A 31 7.08 1.06 14.68
CA LEU A 31 8.38 0.42 14.92
C LEU A 31 9.57 1.33 14.58
N GLY A 32 9.37 2.36 13.75
CA GLY A 32 10.31 3.45 13.47
C GLY A 32 11.78 3.01 13.35
N ASP A 33 12.58 3.41 14.34
CA ASP A 33 14.02 3.20 14.36
C ASP A 33 14.42 1.74 14.54
N TRP A 34 13.61 0.95 15.25
CA TRP A 34 13.88 -0.48 15.39
C TRP A 34 13.79 -1.20 14.04
N ALA A 35 12.70 -0.98 13.30
CA ALA A 35 12.49 -1.64 12.01
C ALA A 35 13.50 -1.18 10.96
N THR A 36 13.78 0.13 10.90
CA THR A 36 14.74 0.67 9.95
C THR A 36 16.17 0.26 10.27
N GLY A 37 16.55 0.22 11.56
CA GLY A 37 17.86 -0.26 12.01
C GLY A 37 18.05 -1.78 11.83
N LEU A 38 16.99 -2.58 11.97
CA LEU A 38 17.03 -4.01 11.67
C LEU A 38 17.32 -4.25 10.19
N HIS A 39 16.52 -3.70 9.29
CA HIS A 39 16.70 -3.88 7.85
C HIS A 39 18.00 -3.25 7.34
N ALA A 40 18.43 -2.12 7.90
CA ALA A 40 19.73 -1.53 7.59
C ALA A 40 20.87 -2.54 7.84
N ARG A 41 20.85 -3.23 8.98
CA ARG A 41 21.86 -4.25 9.32
C ARG A 41 21.75 -5.50 8.45
N MET A 42 20.53 -5.98 8.20
CA MET A 42 20.28 -7.17 7.37
C MET A 42 20.84 -7.02 5.94
N PHE A 43 20.77 -5.82 5.38
CA PHE A 43 21.13 -5.55 3.99
C PHE A 43 22.38 -4.68 3.83
N ASN A 44 23.10 -4.40 4.93
CA ASN A 44 24.27 -3.51 4.94
C ASN A 44 23.99 -2.13 4.29
N LEU A 45 22.87 -1.52 4.67
CA LEU A 45 22.41 -0.22 4.19
C LEU A 45 22.53 0.85 5.28
N LYS A 46 22.59 2.12 4.85
CA LYS A 46 22.39 3.25 5.78
C LYS A 46 20.92 3.29 6.22
N GLN A 47 20.67 3.53 7.51
CA GLN A 47 19.32 3.58 8.06
C GLN A 47 18.43 4.63 7.38
N ASP A 48 18.97 5.79 7.01
CA ASP A 48 18.22 6.82 6.27
C ASP A 48 17.83 6.39 4.86
N ALA A 49 18.64 5.54 4.21
CA ALA A 49 18.27 4.95 2.92
C ALA A 49 17.08 3.98 3.08
N VAL A 50 17.01 3.24 4.18
CA VAL A 50 15.86 2.38 4.51
C VAL A 50 14.61 3.23 4.79
N ARG A 51 14.72 4.32 5.55
CA ARG A 51 13.61 5.28 5.79
C ARG A 51 13.08 5.86 4.48
N GLN A 52 13.96 6.31 3.59
CA GLN A 52 13.58 6.81 2.28
C GLN A 52 12.88 5.73 1.44
N THR A 53 13.38 4.49 1.50
CA THR A 53 12.79 3.35 0.78
C THR A 53 11.38 3.05 1.29
N TYR A 54 11.15 3.08 2.60
CA TYR A 54 9.82 2.89 3.18
C TYR A 54 8.82 3.96 2.77
N TYR A 55 9.24 5.23 2.80
CA TYR A 55 8.41 6.33 2.30
C TYR A 55 8.06 6.15 0.83
N ASN A 56 9.06 5.84 -0.01
CA ASN A 56 8.87 5.61 -1.43
C ASN A 56 7.95 4.41 -1.71
N TRP A 57 8.08 3.34 -0.92
CA TRP A 57 7.25 2.15 -1.04
C TRP A 57 5.79 2.44 -0.67
N LEU A 58 5.54 3.14 0.45
CA LEU A 58 4.19 3.57 0.85
C LEU A 58 3.53 4.44 -0.24
N GLY A 59 4.27 5.40 -0.78
CA GLY A 59 3.79 6.26 -1.87
C GLY A 59 3.51 5.49 -3.16
N THR A 60 4.46 4.66 -3.60
CA THR A 60 4.31 3.84 -4.82
C THR A 60 3.15 2.86 -4.69
N TYR A 61 3.05 2.15 -3.56
CA TYR A 61 1.96 1.21 -3.36
C TYR A 61 0.61 1.92 -3.35
N LYS A 62 0.49 3.08 -2.69
CA LYS A 62 -0.72 3.91 -2.74
C LYS A 62 -1.13 4.28 -4.17
N LEU A 63 -0.19 4.66 -5.04
CA LEU A 63 -0.47 4.95 -6.45
C LEU A 63 -0.96 3.71 -7.21
N LEU A 64 -0.39 2.53 -6.95
CA LEU A 64 -0.87 1.28 -7.54
C LEU A 64 -2.31 0.97 -7.13
N ILE A 65 -2.69 1.23 -5.87
CA ILE A 65 -4.08 1.08 -5.41
C ILE A 65 -5.01 1.99 -6.20
N PHE A 66 -4.61 3.24 -6.43
CA PHE A 66 -5.41 4.16 -7.23
C PHE A 66 -5.61 3.66 -8.65
N VAL A 67 -4.54 3.28 -9.35
CA VAL A 67 -4.59 2.88 -10.75
C VAL A 67 -5.32 1.55 -10.95
N PHE A 68 -5.05 0.55 -10.11
CA PHE A 68 -5.50 -0.83 -10.35
C PHE A 68 -6.73 -1.25 -9.56
N ALA A 69 -7.14 -0.51 -8.52
CA ALA A 69 -8.28 -0.89 -7.69
C ALA A 69 -9.32 0.22 -7.56
N LEU A 70 -8.93 1.37 -6.98
CA LEU A 70 -9.89 2.43 -6.62
C LEU A 70 -10.51 3.10 -7.85
N VAL A 71 -9.69 3.55 -8.82
CA VAL A 71 -10.22 4.24 -10.01
C VAL A 71 -11.11 3.31 -10.84
N PRO A 72 -10.74 2.04 -11.12
CA PRO A 72 -11.64 1.09 -11.78
C PRO A 72 -12.96 0.87 -11.01
N TRP A 73 -12.91 0.75 -9.68
CA TRP A 73 -14.12 0.62 -8.87
C TRP A 73 -15.03 1.85 -8.97
N LEU A 74 -14.45 3.05 -8.90
CA LEU A 74 -15.19 4.30 -9.05
C LEU A 74 -15.83 4.42 -10.44
N ALA A 75 -15.09 4.05 -11.49
CA ALA A 75 -15.62 4.04 -12.85
C ALA A 75 -16.87 3.13 -12.96
N LEU A 76 -16.82 1.92 -12.38
CA LEU A 76 -17.98 1.00 -12.36
C LEU A 76 -19.16 1.53 -11.54
N LYS A 77 -18.91 2.33 -10.50
CA LYS A 77 -19.95 2.93 -9.65
C LYS A 77 -20.65 4.13 -10.31
N ILE A 78 -20.00 4.78 -11.27
CA ILE A 78 -20.51 5.95 -12.00
C ILE A 78 -21.40 5.55 -13.19
N MET A 79 -21.15 4.37 -13.77
CA MET A 79 -21.97 3.79 -14.85
C MET A 79 -23.36 3.38 -14.36
#